data_AF-A0A7V7D466-F1
#
_entry.id   AF-A0A7V7D466-F1
#
_cell.length_a   1.000
_cell.length_b   1.000
_cell.length_c   1.000
_cell.angle_alpha   90.00
_cell.angle_beta   90.00
_cell.angle_gamma   90.00
#
_symmetry.space_group_name_H-M   'P 1'
#
loop_
_entity.id
_entity.type
_entity.pdbx_description
1 polymer ?
#
loop_
_entity_poly.entity_id
_entity_poly.type
_entity_poly.pdbx_seq_one_letter_code
_entity_poly.pdbx_strand_id
1 'polypeptide(L)'
;MELLRDRIKRFFLPIFSPLSLFMMSLSFLLVFFFSETLRSGLFEFLDSPYSRPRIAILLLLFTAGLVLSLYRVFAERKITGIEKHAMLFFVVMSNGFCGILASRHIIDKSAGAHPVFLVLPIWNIINCVILLASYRTGALTEKNISDEKASRFEVLAGVVVIVGIFVVCRFVFKLYWAITFSICVIYSTSFGDALSAFLHPRQRQMAEERAAAESNLASGKVEKCGLCGRVITSLETPYVINRKLIVCKECHDKIQSHK
;
A
#
# COMPACT_ATOMS: atom_id res chain seq x y z
N MET A 1 -5.05 11.26 -22.22
CA MET A 1 -5.69 11.61 -20.93
C MET A 1 -5.86 10.40 -19.99
N GLU A 2 -6.11 9.20 -20.49
CA GLU A 2 -6.33 8.01 -19.64
C GLU A 2 -5.12 7.63 -18.76
N LEU A 3 -3.90 7.68 -19.30
CA LEU A 3 -2.67 7.45 -18.51
C LEU A 3 -2.53 8.40 -17.32
N LEU A 4 -2.93 9.67 -17.48
CA LEU A 4 -2.88 10.66 -16.41
C LEU A 4 -3.94 10.34 -15.34
N ARG A 5 -5.15 9.99 -15.77
CA ARG A 5 -6.24 9.56 -14.88
C ARG A 5 -5.84 8.33 -14.05
N ASP A 6 -5.17 7.35 -14.66
CA ASP A 6 -4.74 6.15 -13.95
C ASP A 6 -3.60 6.41 -12.99
N ARG A 7 -2.64 7.28 -13.35
CA ARG A 7 -1.60 7.72 -12.40
C ARG A 7 -2.19 8.46 -11.21
N ILE A 8 -3.14 9.36 -11.47
CA ILE A 8 -3.87 10.09 -10.42
C ILE A 8 -4.61 9.10 -9.52
N LYS A 9 -5.37 8.15 -10.09
CA LYS A 9 -6.06 7.12 -9.30
C LYS A 9 -5.11 6.31 -8.43
N ARG A 10 -3.97 5.85 -8.96
CA ARG A 10 -2.96 5.10 -8.18
C ARG A 10 -2.33 5.93 -7.07
N PHE A 11 -2.18 7.24 -7.30
CA PHE A 11 -1.67 8.15 -6.28
C PHE A 11 -2.65 8.29 -5.10
N PHE A 12 -3.96 8.32 -5.37
CA PHE A 12 -4.98 8.46 -4.33
C PHE A 12 -5.45 7.13 -3.72
N LEU A 13 -5.30 6.01 -4.42
CA LEU A 13 -5.69 4.67 -3.97
C LEU A 13 -4.45 3.81 -3.78
N PRO A 14 -3.80 3.89 -2.60
CA PRO A 14 -2.62 3.09 -2.33
C PRO A 14 -2.93 1.60 -2.42
N ILE A 15 -2.00 0.86 -3.00
CA ILE A 15 -1.98 -0.60 -2.97
C ILE A 15 -1.07 -0.99 -1.81
N PHE A 16 -1.59 -1.77 -0.88
CA PHE A 16 -0.85 -2.20 0.30
C PHE A 16 -0.25 -3.58 0.04
N SER A 17 1.07 -3.65 -0.03
CA SER A 17 1.78 -4.94 0.00
C SER A 17 1.79 -5.51 1.42
N PRO A 18 1.89 -6.84 1.60
CA PRO A 18 2.05 -7.44 2.92
C PRO A 18 3.26 -6.90 3.69
N LEU A 19 4.34 -6.55 2.99
CA LEU A 19 5.52 -5.93 3.56
C LEU A 19 5.22 -4.54 4.14
N SER A 20 4.50 -3.69 3.40
CA SER A 20 4.11 -2.36 3.86
C SER A 20 3.20 -2.45 5.08
N LEU A 21 2.22 -3.37 5.07
CA LEU A 21 1.32 -3.61 6.22
C LEU A 21 2.10 -4.08 7.46
N PHE A 22 3.03 -5.01 7.29
CA PHE A 22 3.92 -5.45 8.35
C PHE A 22 4.74 -4.30 8.94
N MET A 23 5.35 -3.47 8.09
CA MET A 23 6.14 -2.31 8.51
C MET A 23 5.30 -1.27 9.25
N MET A 24 4.06 -1.02 8.82
CA MET A 24 3.11 -0.14 9.52
C MET A 24 2.71 -0.70 10.89
N SER A 25 2.43 -2.00 10.98
CA SER A 25 2.13 -2.66 12.25
C SER A 25 3.31 -2.65 13.22
N LEU A 26 4.53 -2.89 12.71
CA LEU A 26 5.75 -2.78 13.50
C LEU A 26 5.94 -1.35 14.01
N SER A 27 5.74 -0.36 13.13
CA SER A 27 5.81 1.07 13.52
C SER A 27 4.81 1.41 14.62
N PHE A 28 3.59 0.88 14.54
CA PHE A 28 2.56 1.08 15.56
C PHE A 28 2.99 0.44 16.89
N LEU A 29 3.50 -0.79 16.87
CA LEU A 29 4.00 -1.45 18.07
C LEU A 29 5.15 -0.68 18.73
N LEU A 30 6.14 -0.24 17.95
CA LEU A 30 7.24 0.57 18.46
C LEU A 30 6.71 1.85 19.15
N VAL A 31 5.81 2.56 18.47
CA VAL A 31 5.20 3.76 19.03
C VAL A 31 4.39 3.45 20.29
N PHE A 32 3.64 2.36 20.31
CA PHE A 32 2.86 1.91 21.47
C PHE A 32 3.74 1.60 22.68
N PHE A 33 4.84 0.86 22.50
CA PHE A 33 5.73 0.49 23.60
C PHE A 33 6.52 1.69 24.15
N PHE A 34 6.96 2.61 23.29
CA PHE A 34 7.83 3.73 23.68
C PHE A 34 7.10 5.06 23.95
N SER A 35 5.77 5.10 23.79
CA SER A 35 4.94 6.27 24.10
C SER A 35 4.03 5.98 25.28
N GLU A 36 4.35 6.56 26.43
CA GLU A 36 3.46 6.54 27.60
C GLU A 36 2.14 7.26 27.31
N THR A 37 2.19 8.41 26.62
CA THR A 37 1.01 9.20 26.26
C THR A 37 -0.01 8.42 25.43
N LEU A 38 0.46 7.57 24.50
CA LEU A 38 -0.43 6.72 23.71
C LEU A 38 -1.09 5.65 24.59
N ARG A 39 -0.31 5.01 25.47
CA ARG A 39 -0.82 3.98 26.39
C ARG A 39 -1.83 4.55 27.38
N SER A 40 -1.50 5.66 28.04
CA SER A 40 -2.39 6.32 28.99
C SER A 40 -3.68 6.79 28.31
N GLY A 41 -3.60 7.39 27.12
CA GLY A 41 -4.78 7.80 26.36
C GLY A 41 -5.65 6.62 25.92
N LEU A 42 -5.05 5.47 25.60
CA LEU A 42 -5.81 4.25 25.30
C LEU A 42 -6.52 3.69 26.54
N PHE A 43 -5.85 3.67 27.70
CA PHE A 43 -6.46 3.20 28.95
C PHE A 43 -7.59 4.12 29.41
N GLU A 44 -7.40 5.43 29.36
CA GLU A 44 -8.44 6.41 29.68
C GLU A 44 -9.66 6.25 28.74
N PHE A 45 -9.42 6.01 27.46
CA PHE A 45 -10.48 5.75 26.48
C PHE A 45 -11.24 4.45 26.77
N LEU A 46 -10.55 3.41 27.27
CA LEU A 46 -11.12 2.13 27.66
C LEU A 46 -11.93 2.21 28.97
N ASP A 47 -11.49 3.01 29.93
CA ASP A 47 -12.15 3.17 31.24
C ASP A 47 -13.44 4.01 31.17
N SER A 48 -13.65 4.74 30.07
CA SER A 48 -14.84 5.58 29.89
C SER A 48 -16.15 4.75 29.89
N PRO A 49 -17.15 5.08 30.74
CA PRO A 49 -18.38 4.29 30.87
C PRO A 49 -19.27 4.31 29.60
N TYR A 50 -19.06 5.26 28.69
CA TYR A 50 -19.83 5.43 27.46
C TYR A 50 -19.42 4.48 26.31
N SER A 51 -18.37 3.67 26.47
CA SER A 51 -17.69 2.99 25.35
C SER A 51 -18.03 1.50 25.15
N ARG A 52 -18.72 0.85 26.09
CA ARG A 52 -18.47 -0.57 26.40
C ARG A 52 -18.54 -1.59 25.25
N PRO A 53 -19.63 -1.76 24.48
CA PRO A 53 -19.65 -2.82 23.46
C PRO A 53 -19.06 -2.39 22.11
N ARG A 54 -19.36 -1.18 21.63
CA ARG A 54 -18.97 -0.74 20.28
C ARG A 54 -17.46 -0.51 20.18
N ILE A 55 -16.86 0.15 21.17
CA ILE A 55 -15.41 0.41 21.16
C ILE A 55 -14.63 -0.89 21.36
N ALA A 56 -15.11 -1.81 22.20
CA ALA A 56 -14.49 -3.12 22.34
C ALA A 56 -14.45 -3.89 21.00
N ILE A 57 -15.54 -3.85 20.23
CA ILE A 57 -15.59 -4.46 18.88
C ILE A 57 -14.60 -3.76 17.93
N LEU A 58 -14.54 -2.42 17.92
CA LEU A 58 -13.60 -1.67 17.07
C LEU A 58 -12.15 -1.98 17.45
N LEU A 59 -11.83 -2.06 18.74
CA LEU A 59 -10.50 -2.42 19.23
C LEU A 59 -10.14 -3.87 18.91
N LEU A 60 -11.10 -4.79 19.02
CA LEU A 60 -10.90 -6.18 18.63
C LEU A 60 -10.58 -6.28 17.14
N LEU A 61 -11.35 -5.59 16.29
CA LEU A 61 -11.12 -5.57 14.84
C LEU A 61 -9.79 -4.91 14.49
N PHE A 62 -9.45 -3.81 15.15
CA PHE A 62 -8.16 -3.13 15.00
C PHE A 62 -6.99 -4.05 15.38
N THR A 63 -7.09 -4.71 16.53
CA THR A 63 -6.06 -5.63 17.03
C THR A 63 -5.94 -6.86 16.13
N ALA A 64 -7.05 -7.40 15.65
CA ALA A 64 -7.05 -8.49 14.67
C ALA A 64 -6.34 -8.07 13.38
N GLY A 65 -6.63 -6.89 12.84
CA GLY A 65 -5.96 -6.34 11.67
C GLY A 65 -4.45 -6.13 11.87
N LEU A 66 -4.05 -5.64 13.05
CA LEU A 66 -2.65 -5.48 13.45
C LEU A 66 -1.92 -6.83 13.50
N VAL A 67 -2.48 -7.82 14.20
CA VAL A 67 -1.88 -9.15 14.35
C VAL A 67 -1.81 -9.87 13.00
N LEU A 68 -2.87 -9.79 12.19
CA LEU A 68 -2.87 -10.35 10.84
C LEU A 68 -1.79 -9.72 9.98
N SER A 69 -1.62 -8.39 10.04
CA SER A 69 -0.58 -7.68 9.29
C SER A 69 0.83 -8.13 9.68
N LEU A 70 1.07 -8.42 10.96
CA LEU A 70 2.35 -8.97 11.44
C LEU A 70 2.58 -10.42 11.02
N TYR A 71 1.56 -11.26 11.14
CA TYR A 71 1.65 -12.69 10.83
C TYR A 71 1.76 -12.96 9.33
N ARG A 72 1.01 -12.20 8.51
CA ARG A 72 0.81 -12.50 7.09
C ARG A 72 2.07 -12.39 6.25
N VAL A 73 3.04 -11.58 6.67
CA VAL A 73 4.32 -11.48 5.95
C VAL A 73 5.12 -12.79 5.99
N PHE A 74 4.88 -13.65 6.98
CA PHE A 74 5.55 -14.94 7.13
C PHE A 74 4.71 -16.12 6.64
N ALA A 75 3.42 -15.92 6.40
CA ALA A 75 2.48 -16.98 6.05
C ALA A 75 2.37 -17.12 4.53
N GLU A 76 2.50 -18.35 4.02
CA GLU A 76 2.41 -18.63 2.59
C GLU A 76 0.98 -18.80 2.05
N ARG A 77 -0.02 -18.70 2.92
CA ARG A 77 -1.43 -18.94 2.61
C ARG A 77 -2.05 -17.71 1.94
N LYS A 78 -2.91 -17.93 0.94
CA LYS A 78 -3.78 -16.89 0.36
C LYS A 78 -4.55 -16.14 1.45
N ILE A 79 -4.65 -14.82 1.31
CA ILE A 79 -5.34 -13.96 2.27
C ILE A 79 -6.83 -14.02 1.97
N THR A 80 -7.66 -14.32 2.97
CA THR A 80 -9.11 -14.33 2.79
C THR A 80 -9.66 -12.90 2.79
N GLY A 81 -10.83 -12.69 2.18
CA GLY A 81 -11.43 -11.35 2.09
C GLY A 81 -11.65 -10.68 3.44
N ILE A 82 -12.12 -11.46 4.43
CA ILE A 82 -12.32 -10.98 5.82
C ILE A 82 -10.99 -10.51 6.44
N GLU A 83 -9.90 -11.25 6.22
CA GLU A 83 -8.57 -10.88 6.72
C GLU A 83 -8.09 -9.58 6.07
N LYS A 84 -8.26 -9.44 4.75
CA LYS A 84 -7.95 -8.20 4.04
C LYS A 84 -8.75 -7.03 4.59
N HIS A 85 -10.04 -7.22 4.87
CA HIS A 85 -10.88 -6.20 5.45
C HIS A 85 -10.41 -5.77 6.84
N ALA A 86 -10.03 -6.72 7.70
CA ALA A 86 -9.47 -6.42 9.03
C ALA A 86 -8.14 -5.66 8.96
N MET A 87 -7.21 -6.10 8.09
CA MET A 87 -5.94 -5.40 7.85
C MET A 87 -6.17 -3.98 7.33
N LEU A 88 -7.12 -3.81 6.41
CA LEU A 88 -7.48 -2.51 5.88
C LEU A 88 -8.09 -1.58 6.93
N PHE A 89 -8.98 -2.13 7.76
CA PHE A 89 -9.54 -1.41 8.90
C PHE A 89 -8.44 -0.93 9.85
N PHE A 90 -7.46 -1.77 10.16
CA PHE A 90 -6.27 -1.38 10.94
C PHE A 90 -5.52 -0.19 10.30
N VAL A 91 -5.25 -0.24 9.00
CA VAL A 91 -4.55 0.83 8.27
C VAL A 91 -5.33 2.14 8.32
N VAL A 92 -6.62 2.11 8.02
CA VAL A 92 -7.47 3.31 7.99
C VAL A 92 -7.56 3.93 9.38
N MET A 93 -7.81 3.10 10.41
CA MET A 93 -7.94 3.58 11.78
C MET A 93 -6.63 4.13 12.33
N SER A 94 -5.50 3.45 12.12
CA SER A 94 -4.19 3.91 12.61
C SER A 94 -3.76 5.22 11.95
N ASN A 95 -3.95 5.36 10.63
CA ASN A 95 -3.66 6.61 9.91
C ASN A 95 -4.57 7.74 10.37
N GLY A 96 -5.87 7.47 10.49
CA GLY A 96 -6.83 8.50 10.90
C GLY A 96 -6.61 8.98 12.32
N PHE A 97 -6.43 8.05 13.26
CA PHE A 97 -6.15 8.37 14.66
C PHE A 97 -4.86 9.17 14.81
N CYS A 98 -3.78 8.75 14.14
CA CYS A 98 -2.51 9.46 14.22
C CYS A 98 -2.55 10.82 13.52
N GLY A 99 -3.25 10.93 12.39
CA GLY A 99 -3.46 12.20 11.70
C GLY A 99 -4.17 13.23 12.58
N ILE A 100 -5.26 12.85 13.24
CA ILE A 100 -6.00 13.72 14.16
C ILE A 100 -5.12 14.15 15.33
N LEU A 101 -4.42 13.22 15.97
CA LEU A 101 -3.63 13.50 17.17
C LEU A 101 -2.35 14.29 16.88
N ALA A 102 -1.69 14.03 15.76
CA ALA A 102 -0.56 14.84 15.31
C ALA A 102 -0.99 16.29 15.05
N SER A 103 -2.15 16.47 14.44
CA SER A 103 -2.71 17.80 14.12
C SER A 103 -3.07 18.59 15.37
N ARG A 104 -3.79 17.96 16.31
CA ARG A 104 -4.11 18.57 17.60
C ARG A 104 -2.85 18.99 18.36
N HIS A 105 -1.87 18.09 18.45
CA HIS A 105 -0.61 18.38 19.14
C HIS A 105 0.10 19.61 18.57
N ILE A 106 0.06 19.77 17.25
CA ILE A 106 0.66 20.90 16.58
C ILE A 106 -0.12 22.15 16.83
N ILE A 107 -1.43 22.16 16.68
CA ILE A 107 -2.24 23.36 16.99
C ILE A 107 -1.96 23.84 18.41
N ASP A 108 -1.88 22.91 19.38
CA ASP A 108 -1.64 23.23 20.78
C ASP A 108 -0.21 23.74 21.06
N LYS A 109 0.80 23.33 20.26
CA LYS A 109 2.23 23.65 20.49
C LYS A 109 2.90 24.51 19.40
N SER A 110 2.15 24.95 18.39
CA SER A 110 2.71 25.57 17.16
C SER A 110 3.16 27.02 17.33
N ALA A 111 3.03 27.61 18.52
CA ALA A 111 3.55 28.95 18.81
C ALA A 111 5.09 29.09 18.61
N GLY A 112 5.83 28.00 18.40
CA GLY A 112 7.28 28.04 18.09
C GLY A 112 7.80 26.94 17.15
N ALA A 113 6.94 26.21 16.45
CA ALA A 113 7.38 25.13 15.57
C ALA A 113 7.81 25.65 14.18
N HIS A 114 8.94 25.16 13.65
CA HIS A 114 9.41 25.54 12.32
C HIS A 114 8.36 25.14 11.24
N PRO A 115 8.03 26.02 10.25
CA PRO A 115 6.94 25.81 9.30
C PRO A 115 7.01 24.49 8.52
N VAL A 116 8.23 24.01 8.27
CA VAL A 116 8.49 22.74 7.56
C VAL A 116 7.85 21.54 8.27
N PHE A 117 7.78 21.55 9.60
CA PHE A 117 7.16 20.45 10.36
C PHE A 117 5.63 20.47 10.30
N LEU A 118 5.00 21.55 9.80
CA LEU A 118 3.55 21.62 9.59
C LEU A 118 3.10 20.91 8.31
N VAL A 119 3.99 20.74 7.34
CA VAL A 119 3.64 20.13 6.05
C VAL A 119 3.35 18.64 6.20
N LEU A 120 4.13 17.92 7.01
CA LEU A 120 3.95 16.47 7.21
C LEU A 120 2.57 16.13 7.79
N PRO A 121 2.07 16.82 8.83
CA PRO A 121 0.79 16.50 9.45
C PRO A 121 -0.39 16.92 8.59
N ILE A 122 -0.29 18.04 7.87
CA ILE A 122 -1.26 18.40 6.84
C ILE A 122 -1.34 17.29 5.78
N TRP A 123 -0.19 16.78 5.33
CA TRP A 123 -0.14 15.67 4.39
C TRP A 123 -0.81 14.40 4.96
N ASN A 124 -0.63 14.10 6.24
CA ASN A 124 -1.31 12.98 6.89
C ASN A 124 -2.82 13.17 7.03
N ILE A 125 -3.28 14.39 7.30
CA ILE A 125 -4.72 14.69 7.29
C ILE A 125 -5.28 14.44 5.90
N ILE A 126 -4.61 14.94 4.86
CA ILE A 126 -5.03 14.73 3.47
C ILE A 126 -5.09 13.24 3.16
N ASN A 127 -4.04 12.46 3.47
CA ASN A 127 -4.03 11.01 3.28
C ASN A 127 -5.12 10.30 4.08
N CYS A 128 -5.36 10.71 5.33
CA CYS A 128 -6.44 10.18 6.16
C CYS A 128 -7.80 10.43 5.51
N VAL A 129 -8.08 11.67 5.08
CA VAL A 129 -9.35 12.04 4.45
C VAL A 129 -9.55 11.25 3.16
N ILE A 130 -8.50 11.12 2.34
CA ILE A 130 -8.53 10.31 1.12
C ILE A 130 -8.82 8.85 1.46
N LEU A 131 -8.07 8.23 2.37
CA LEU A 131 -8.25 6.84 2.77
C LEU A 131 -9.66 6.59 3.32
N LEU A 132 -10.16 7.47 4.19
CA LEU A 132 -11.49 7.34 4.79
C LEU A 132 -12.60 7.54 3.75
N ALA A 133 -12.46 8.51 2.84
CA ALA A 133 -13.40 8.73 1.75
C ALA A 133 -13.40 7.55 0.76
N SER A 134 -12.23 7.02 0.41
CA SER A 134 -12.10 5.84 -0.45
C SER A 134 -12.64 4.58 0.21
N TYR A 135 -12.46 4.43 1.52
CA TYR A 135 -13.05 3.33 2.29
C TYR A 135 -14.58 3.44 2.32
N ARG A 136 -15.12 4.63 2.59
CA ARG A 136 -16.57 4.87 2.63
C ARG A 136 -17.26 4.71 1.27
N THR A 137 -16.61 5.11 0.19
CA THR A 137 -17.16 4.97 -1.18
C THR A 137 -17.02 3.54 -1.72
N GLY A 138 -16.36 2.63 -0.99
CA GLY A 138 -16.04 1.29 -1.48
C GLY A 138 -15.02 1.28 -2.61
N ALA A 139 -14.32 2.40 -2.86
CA ALA A 139 -13.22 2.46 -3.80
C ALA A 139 -11.99 1.68 -3.28
N LEU A 140 -11.83 1.65 -1.97
CA LEU A 140 -10.81 0.88 -1.28
C LEU A 140 -11.41 -0.48 -0.88
N THR A 141 -11.07 -1.50 -1.65
CA THR A 141 -11.59 -2.86 -1.51
C THR A 141 -10.48 -3.83 -1.14
N GLU A 142 -10.84 -5.10 -0.92
CA GLU A 142 -9.89 -6.20 -0.74
C GLU A 142 -8.87 -6.33 -1.89
N LYS A 143 -9.19 -5.79 -3.08
CA LYS A 143 -8.27 -5.78 -4.22
C LYS A 143 -7.07 -4.85 -4.03
N ASN A 144 -7.16 -3.89 -3.11
CA ASN A 144 -6.06 -2.98 -2.77
C ASN A 144 -4.99 -3.63 -1.90
N ILE A 145 -5.23 -4.82 -1.35
CA ILE A 145 -4.20 -5.59 -0.63
C ILE A 145 -3.64 -6.64 -1.59
N SER A 146 -2.36 -6.48 -1.94
CA SER A 146 -1.64 -7.42 -2.79
C SER A 146 -1.46 -8.76 -2.08
N ASP A 147 -1.64 -9.86 -2.81
CA ASP A 147 -1.32 -11.21 -2.35
C ASP A 147 0.14 -11.60 -2.65
N GLU A 148 0.96 -10.62 -3.05
CA GLU A 148 2.37 -10.82 -3.36
C GLU A 148 3.17 -11.18 -2.11
N LYS A 149 3.98 -12.23 -2.22
CA LYS A 149 4.80 -12.72 -1.12
C LYS A 149 6.02 -11.82 -0.96
N ALA A 150 6.25 -11.32 0.25
CA ALA A 150 7.49 -10.64 0.59
C ALA A 150 8.60 -11.68 0.85
N SER A 151 9.78 -11.43 0.31
CA SER A 151 10.97 -12.23 0.63
C SER A 151 11.40 -12.00 2.07
N ARG A 152 11.93 -13.03 2.75
CA ARG A 152 12.45 -12.89 4.13
C ARG A 152 13.53 -11.79 4.23
N PHE A 153 14.32 -11.61 3.17
CA PHE A 153 15.32 -10.56 3.10
C PHE A 153 14.67 -9.16 3.04
N GLU A 154 13.56 -9.02 2.31
CA GLU A 154 12.80 -7.77 2.26
C GLU A 154 12.21 -7.41 3.62
N VAL A 155 11.67 -8.41 4.32
CA VAL A 155 11.15 -8.24 5.68
C VAL A 155 12.27 -7.76 6.61
N LEU A 156 13.43 -8.42 6.60
CA LEU A 156 14.56 -8.04 7.44
C LEU A 156 15.06 -6.62 7.12
N ALA A 157 15.23 -6.28 5.85
CA ALA A 157 15.61 -4.94 5.42
C ALA A 157 14.58 -3.88 5.87
N GLY A 158 13.28 -4.19 5.71
CA GLY A 158 12.18 -3.34 6.16
C GLY A 158 12.20 -3.10 7.68
N VAL A 159 12.44 -4.14 8.48
CA VAL A 159 12.60 -4.01 9.94
C VAL A 159 13.74 -3.05 10.28
N VAL A 160 14.92 -3.26 9.71
CA VAL A 160 16.11 -2.42 9.99
C VAL A 160 15.83 -0.96 9.63
N VAL A 161 15.23 -0.70 8.47
CA VAL A 161 14.90 0.66 8.02
C VAL A 161 13.88 1.32 8.93
N ILE A 162 12.76 0.64 9.24
CA ILE A 162 11.70 1.22 10.07
C ILE A 162 12.17 1.45 11.51
N VAL A 163 12.91 0.51 12.10
CA VAL A 163 13.49 0.69 13.43
C VAL A 163 14.50 1.85 13.42
N GLY A 164 15.35 1.95 12.40
CA GLY A 164 16.30 3.05 12.26
C GLY A 164 15.61 4.42 12.17
N ILE A 165 14.59 4.54 11.31
CA ILE A 165 13.78 5.77 11.17
C ILE A 165 13.10 6.10 12.50
N PHE A 166 12.48 5.10 13.14
CA PHE A 166 11.82 5.28 14.43
C PHE A 166 12.80 5.81 15.48
N VAL A 167 13.99 5.21 15.59
CA VAL A 167 15.02 5.61 16.56
C VAL A 167 15.47 7.05 16.32
N VAL A 168 15.75 7.40 15.07
CA VAL A 168 16.16 8.76 14.68
C VAL A 168 15.05 9.77 15.00
N CYS A 169 13.81 9.52 14.58
CA CYS A 169 12.69 10.41 14.84
C CYS A 169 12.40 10.56 16.35
N ARG A 170 12.42 9.45 17.11
CA ARG A 170 11.99 9.44 18.50
C ARG A 170 13.08 9.89 19.47
N PHE A 171 14.32 9.43 19.31
CA PHE A 171 15.38 9.66 20.30
C PHE A 171 16.33 10.80 19.90
N VAL A 172 16.60 10.97 18.61
CA VAL A 172 17.47 12.06 18.13
C VAL A 172 16.66 13.36 18.00
N PHE A 173 15.60 13.34 17.21
CA PHE A 173 14.77 14.52 16.96
C PHE A 173 13.70 14.78 18.03
N LYS A 174 13.47 13.82 18.94
CA LYS A 174 12.47 13.93 20.03
C LYS A 174 11.07 14.30 19.52
N LEU A 175 10.70 13.82 18.34
CA LEU A 175 9.41 14.11 17.73
C LEU A 175 8.26 13.52 18.56
N TYR A 176 7.10 14.18 18.48
CA TYR A 176 5.85 13.67 19.04
C TYR A 176 5.49 12.34 18.39
N TRP A 177 4.99 11.39 19.18
CA TRP A 177 4.83 10.00 18.77
C TRP A 177 3.93 9.84 17.53
N ALA A 178 2.89 10.68 17.39
CA ALA A 178 1.98 10.62 16.25
C ALA A 178 2.68 11.09 14.96
N ILE A 179 3.55 12.09 15.05
CA ILE A 179 4.37 12.55 13.93
C ILE A 179 5.39 11.47 13.53
N THR A 180 6.06 10.87 14.53
CA THR A 180 6.98 9.74 14.30
C THR A 180 6.29 8.58 13.60
N PHE A 181 5.11 8.18 14.06
CA PHE A 181 4.33 7.12 13.44
C PHE A 181 4.03 7.43 11.98
N SER A 182 3.54 8.65 11.70
CA SER A 182 3.24 9.04 10.33
C SER A 182 4.44 9.04 9.40
N ILE A 183 5.61 9.50 9.88
CA ILE A 183 6.86 9.39 9.10
C ILE A 183 7.14 7.91 8.80
N CYS A 184 7.07 7.04 9.79
CA CYS A 184 7.30 5.60 9.60
C CYS A 184 6.30 5.00 8.60
N VAL A 185 5.03 5.42 8.60
CA VAL A 185 4.02 4.97 7.63
C VAL A 185 4.34 5.42 6.21
N ILE A 186 4.73 6.68 6.00
CA ILE A 186 5.10 7.20 4.67
C ILE A 186 6.29 6.41 4.11
N TYR A 187 7.28 6.12 4.97
CA TYR A 187 8.40 5.28 4.56
C TYR A 187 7.99 3.82 4.36
N SER A 188 7.07 3.28 5.15
CA SER A 188 6.57 1.91 4.97
C SER A 188 5.94 1.70 3.60
N THR A 189 5.13 2.66 3.13
CA THR A 189 4.49 2.56 1.81
C THR A 189 5.50 2.81 0.68
N SER A 190 6.34 3.83 0.80
CA SER A 190 7.28 4.20 -0.27
C SER A 190 8.44 3.21 -0.41
N PHE A 191 8.94 2.69 0.71
CA PHE A 191 10.07 1.75 0.73
C PHE A 191 9.68 0.37 0.22
N GLY A 192 8.48 -0.11 0.53
CA GLY A 192 8.01 -1.41 0.03
C GLY A 192 8.01 -1.49 -1.49
N ASP A 193 7.51 -0.45 -2.16
CA ASP A 193 7.46 -0.37 -3.62
C ASP A 193 8.85 -0.18 -4.23
N ALA A 194 9.71 0.61 -3.59
CA ALA A 194 11.08 0.83 -4.06
C ALA A 194 11.94 -0.44 -3.93
N LEU A 195 11.80 -1.16 -2.82
CA LEU A 195 12.58 -2.36 -2.53
C LEU A 195 12.18 -3.51 -3.46
N SER A 196 10.88 -3.74 -3.65
CA SER A 196 10.39 -4.77 -4.58
C SER A 196 10.82 -4.47 -6.01
N ALA A 197 10.76 -3.19 -6.43
CA ALA A 197 11.25 -2.76 -7.74
C ALA A 197 12.75 -2.99 -7.92
N PHE A 198 13.55 -2.84 -6.84
CA PHE A 198 15.00 -3.04 -6.87
C PHE A 198 15.38 -4.52 -6.91
N LEU A 199 14.72 -5.36 -6.11
CA LEU A 199 15.04 -6.79 -5.99
C LEU A 199 14.46 -7.63 -7.13
N HIS A 200 13.31 -7.23 -7.69
CA HIS A 200 12.60 -8.00 -8.71
C HIS A 200 12.36 -7.21 -10.01
N PRO A 201 13.41 -6.70 -10.67
CA PRO A 201 13.27 -5.88 -11.88
C PRO A 201 12.59 -6.65 -13.04
N ARG A 202 12.79 -7.98 -13.11
CA ARG A 202 12.15 -8.84 -14.12
C ARG A 202 10.64 -8.97 -13.93
N GLN A 203 10.14 -9.02 -12.70
CA GLN A 203 8.70 -9.12 -12.45
C GLN A 203 7.99 -7.83 -12.88
N ARG A 204 8.62 -6.68 -12.63
CA ARG A 204 8.13 -5.39 -13.10
C ARG A 204 8.06 -5.31 -14.62
N GLN A 205 9.10 -5.77 -15.32
CA GLN A 205 9.07 -5.84 -16.79
C GLN A 205 7.91 -6.69 -17.30
N MET A 206 7.70 -7.88 -16.72
CA MET A 206 6.58 -8.75 -17.11
C MET A 206 5.21 -8.13 -16.79
N ALA A 207 5.08 -7.41 -15.67
CA ALA A 207 3.83 -6.72 -15.32
C ALA A 207 3.55 -5.52 -16.25
N GLU A 208 4.59 -4.75 -16.61
CA GLU A 208 4.49 -3.66 -17.58
C GLU A 208 4.17 -4.18 -18.99
N GLU A 209 4.79 -5.28 -19.41
CA GLU A 209 4.48 -5.96 -20.68
C GLU A 209 3.03 -6.49 -20.72
N ARG A 210 2.54 -7.09 -19.62
CA ARG A 210 1.14 -7.52 -19.50
C ARG A 210 0.16 -6.36 -19.52
N ALA A 211 0.43 -5.29 -18.75
CA ALA A 211 -0.42 -4.11 -18.74
C ALA A 211 -0.46 -3.41 -20.12
N ALA A 212 0.67 -3.38 -20.84
CA ALA A 212 0.72 -2.90 -22.21
C ALA A 212 -0.09 -3.81 -23.16
N ALA A 213 -0.01 -5.14 -23.01
CA ALA A 213 -0.79 -6.09 -23.80
C ALA A 213 -2.30 -5.97 -23.55
N GLU A 214 -2.73 -5.76 -22.31
CA GLU A 214 -4.14 -5.51 -21.94
C GLU A 214 -4.64 -4.16 -22.47
N SER A 215 -3.83 -3.11 -22.39
CA SER A 215 -4.17 -1.79 -22.95
C SER A 215 -4.31 -1.83 -24.48
N ASN A 216 -3.44 -2.57 -25.17
CA ASN A 216 -3.56 -2.81 -26.61
C ASN A 216 -4.83 -3.58 -26.96
N LEU A 217 -5.23 -4.55 -26.13
CA LEU A 217 -6.47 -5.30 -26.30
C LEU A 217 -7.71 -4.39 -26.09
N ALA A 218 -7.72 -3.58 -25.03
CA ALA A 218 -8.82 -2.67 -24.70
C ALA A 218 -9.01 -1.55 -25.74
N SER A 219 -7.92 -1.09 -26.38
CA SER A 219 -7.96 -0.08 -27.44
C SER A 219 -8.43 -0.62 -28.80
N GLY A 220 -8.79 -1.91 -28.89
CA GLY A 220 -9.31 -2.49 -30.12
C GLY A 220 -8.29 -2.55 -31.26
N LYS A 221 -6.98 -2.43 -30.97
CA LYS A 221 -5.90 -2.74 -31.92
C LYS A 221 -5.84 -4.26 -32.12
N VAL A 222 -6.81 -4.73 -32.89
CA VAL A 222 -6.92 -6.12 -33.29
C VAL A 222 -6.25 -6.24 -34.65
N GLU A 223 -5.01 -6.73 -34.67
CA GLU A 223 -4.36 -7.09 -35.93
C GLU A 223 -4.97 -8.42 -36.42
N LYS A 224 -5.65 -8.36 -37.57
CA LYS A 224 -6.09 -9.57 -38.28
C LYS A 224 -4.90 -10.15 -39.03
N CYS A 225 -4.70 -11.46 -38.91
CA CYS A 225 -3.76 -12.17 -39.76
C CYS A 225 -4.25 -12.08 -41.21
N GLY A 226 -3.41 -11.55 -42.11
CA GLY A 226 -3.77 -11.38 -43.53
C GLY A 226 -4.05 -12.69 -44.28
N LEU A 227 -3.51 -13.83 -43.80
CA LEU A 227 -3.72 -15.13 -44.47
C LEU A 227 -4.94 -15.88 -43.97
N CYS A 228 -5.09 -16.08 -42.67
CA CYS A 228 -6.20 -16.87 -42.14
C CYS A 228 -7.42 -16.03 -41.75
N GLY A 229 -7.31 -14.70 -41.82
CA GLY A 229 -8.38 -13.78 -41.43
C GLY A 229 -8.69 -13.76 -39.93
N ARG A 230 -8.01 -14.57 -39.11
CA ARG A 230 -8.22 -14.57 -37.66
C ARG A 230 -7.74 -13.28 -37.02
N VAL A 231 -8.57 -12.82 -36.10
CA VAL A 231 -8.27 -11.81 -35.10
C VAL A 231 -7.24 -12.40 -34.14
N ILE A 232 -5.99 -11.97 -34.22
CA ILE A 232 -4.98 -12.38 -33.26
C ILE A 232 -5.13 -11.47 -32.05
N THR A 233 -5.73 -12.01 -30.99
CA THR A 233 -5.77 -11.32 -29.69
C THR A 233 -4.45 -11.59 -28.97
N SER A 234 -3.90 -10.60 -28.28
CA SER A 234 -2.60 -10.68 -27.58
C SER A 234 -2.51 -11.76 -26.50
N LEU A 235 -3.62 -12.47 -26.21
CA LEU A 235 -3.74 -13.54 -25.21
C LEU A 235 -3.48 -14.94 -25.75
N GLU A 236 -3.61 -15.18 -27.06
CA GLU A 236 -3.15 -16.44 -27.65
C GLU A 236 -1.64 -16.35 -27.85
N THR A 237 -0.86 -16.78 -26.85
CA THR A 237 0.62 -16.78 -26.86
C THR A 237 1.17 -17.10 -28.25
N PRO A 238 1.58 -16.09 -29.04
CA PRO A 238 2.32 -16.36 -30.25
C PRO A 238 3.67 -16.88 -29.81
N TYR A 239 4.20 -17.90 -30.50
CA TYR A 239 5.59 -18.28 -30.30
C TYR A 239 6.47 -17.09 -30.69
N VAL A 240 7.06 -16.41 -29.70
CA VAL A 240 8.06 -15.38 -29.94
C VAL A 240 9.38 -16.10 -30.21
N ILE A 241 9.60 -16.48 -31.47
CA ILE A 241 10.82 -17.21 -31.90
C ILE A 241 12.03 -16.26 -31.96
N ASN A 242 11.80 -14.94 -32.01
CA ASN A 242 12.81 -13.89 -31.88
C ASN A 242 12.10 -12.56 -31.61
N ARG A 243 12.70 -11.62 -30.84
CA ARG A 243 12.12 -10.34 -30.35
C ARG A 243 11.45 -9.41 -31.40
N LYS A 244 11.39 -9.79 -32.68
CA LYS A 244 10.83 -8.99 -33.78
C LYS A 244 9.83 -9.72 -34.68
N LEU A 245 9.47 -10.97 -34.40
CA LEU A 245 8.55 -11.73 -35.26
C LEU A 245 7.43 -12.39 -34.45
N ILE A 246 6.21 -11.90 -34.69
CA ILE A 246 4.98 -12.55 -34.26
C ILE A 246 4.56 -13.49 -35.39
N VAL A 247 4.49 -14.79 -35.09
CA VAL A 247 4.11 -15.82 -36.05
C VAL A 247 2.73 -16.33 -35.67
N CYS A 248 1.81 -16.37 -36.65
CA CYS A 248 0.49 -16.97 -36.48
C CYS A 248 0.66 -18.48 -36.18
N LYS A 249 0.05 -18.98 -35.10
CA LYS A 249 0.22 -20.37 -34.65
C LYS A 249 -0.31 -21.41 -35.64
N GLU A 250 -1.31 -21.06 -36.45
CA GLU A 250 -1.90 -21.96 -37.44
C GLU A 250 -1.27 -21.81 -38.83
N CYS A 251 -0.96 -20.57 -39.20
CA CYS A 251 -0.49 -20.24 -40.53
C CYS A 251 1.03 -20.41 -40.66
N HIS A 252 1.76 -20.39 -39.54
CA HIS A 252 3.21 -20.20 -39.48
C HIS A 252 3.75 -19.00 -40.27
N ASP A 253 2.88 -18.07 -40.67
CA ASP A 253 3.26 -16.94 -41.51
C ASP A 253 3.64 -15.71 -40.68
N LYS A 254 4.51 -14.89 -41.27
CA LYS A 254 5.04 -13.67 -40.68
C LYS A 254 3.99 -12.57 -40.76
N ILE A 255 3.56 -12.06 -39.61
CA ILE A 255 2.68 -10.89 -39.57
C ILE A 255 3.57 -9.67 -39.83
N GLN A 256 3.49 -9.09 -41.03
CA GLN A 256 4.11 -7.80 -41.30
C GLN A 256 3.29 -6.73 -40.57
N SER A 257 3.86 -6.18 -39.50
CA SER A 257 3.33 -4.98 -38.85
C SER A 257 3.31 -3.86 -39.89
N HIS A 258 2.12 -3.50 -40.38
CA HIS A 258 1.92 -2.26 -41.10
C HIS A 258 2.13 -1.12 -40.10
N LYS A 259 3.29 -0.47 -40.18
CA LYS A 259 3.58 0.76 -39.45
C LYS A 259 2.69 1.90 -39.93
#